data_AF-A0A1W9VCZ9-F1
#
_entry.id   AF-A0A1W9VCZ9-F1
#
_cell.length_a   1.000
_cell.length_b   1.000
_cell.length_c   1.000
_cell.angle_alpha   90.00
_cell.angle_beta   90.00
_cell.angle_gamma   90.00
#
_symmetry.space_group_name_H-M   'P 1'
#
loop_
_entity.id
_entity.type
_entity.pdbx_description
1 polymer ?
#
loop_
_entity_poly.entity_id
_entity_poly.type
_entity_poly.pdbx_seq_one_letter_code
_entity_poly.pdbx_strand_id
1 'polypeptide(L)'
;MGQMQTPTQKKILSHRATDLRGAVISSTLVVLLTSIAILVFDLVHEPAGRTILIVMVALIFISFIFIFKNQLLPAQIITPLSIFLVMTYFLLEGDGVHDATIVGFPVIVVLAGLLLGQKGVAIFGTLTTVVIAGIAYAELNGVLIKQYSPLLDSLDAGVFWILNLASSIIVFFLIRRLTQVADDAKRNELIQIKANEELTVLKDTLEEHVEQRTSELIEKSEQLHDRADQLQAIADISQAVSLIKNLDDLLPAITKLISQRFDFYHVGIFLLDENREFAVLKAANSAGGQQMLARGHKLKIGQVGIVGRVAQMGRSRVALDVGEDATYFDNPNLPETHSEMALPLMVGTDIVGVLDVQSKQEAAFTEEDTDVFKVLANSVAVAVENTRLLDESRAALAEVQDISREYIRREWSRIATEKEQVAYRYKTGNVTTLPVTAEHMETQIASKEGNIVKLEGETPELVVPVKLRDEAIGVLRIRSSDESRKWQTEDIELVQAVAERTALAMENARLLDETSRRAGRERLVSDITTKIRNTNDPQAMIQTAMEELKQALGASSVQILPQPAQPNQKKTFGKPTADKTVAG
;
A
#
# COMPACT_ATOMS: atom_id res chain seq x y z
N MET A 1 12.60 25.02 -28.36
CA MET A 1 13.48 26.20 -28.57
C MET A 1 14.75 25.73 -29.27
N GLY A 2 15.06 26.31 -30.44
CA GLY A 2 16.35 26.26 -31.13
C GLY A 2 17.15 24.95 -31.19
N GLN A 3 16.79 23.99 -32.03
CA GLN A 3 17.78 23.00 -32.47
C GLN A 3 18.66 23.62 -33.56
N MET A 4 19.88 23.99 -33.16
CA MET A 4 20.97 24.32 -34.07
C MET A 4 21.22 23.11 -34.96
N GLN A 5 20.89 23.23 -36.24
CA GLN A 5 21.51 22.39 -37.27
C GLN A 5 23.03 22.48 -37.07
N THR A 6 23.69 21.35 -36.80
CA THR A 6 25.14 21.34 -36.65
C THR A 6 25.79 21.92 -37.92
N PRO A 7 26.83 22.77 -37.81
CA PRO A 7 27.48 23.41 -38.97
C PRO A 7 27.94 22.41 -40.03
N THR A 8 28.15 21.16 -39.63
CA THR A 8 28.65 20.06 -40.44
C THR A 8 27.62 19.53 -41.44
N GLN A 9 26.33 19.36 -41.06
CA GLN A 9 25.30 18.81 -41.97
C GLN A 9 24.89 19.81 -43.07
N LYS A 10 24.83 21.10 -42.75
CA LYS A 10 24.55 22.16 -43.73
C LYS A 10 25.66 22.28 -44.79
N LYS A 11 26.92 22.01 -44.38
CA LYS A 11 28.11 22.05 -45.24
C LYS A 11 28.20 20.84 -46.19
N ILE A 12 27.73 19.66 -45.77
CA ILE A 12 27.78 18.43 -46.58
C ILE A 12 26.75 18.43 -47.72
N LEU A 13 25.51 18.87 -47.46
CA LEU A 13 24.46 18.93 -48.49
C LEU A 13 24.70 20.05 -49.51
N SER A 14 25.32 21.17 -49.11
CA SER A 14 25.70 22.23 -50.06
C SER A 14 26.90 21.84 -50.94
N HIS A 15 27.81 20.99 -50.44
CA HIS A 15 29.00 20.57 -51.21
C HIS A 15 28.70 19.53 -52.29
N ARG A 16 27.85 18.54 -52.03
CA ARG A 16 27.59 17.45 -53.00
C ARG A 16 26.88 17.90 -54.27
N ALA A 17 25.94 18.84 -54.19
CA ALA A 17 25.21 19.33 -55.37
C ALA A 17 26.08 20.22 -56.28
N THR A 18 27.05 20.94 -55.71
CA THR A 18 28.07 21.68 -56.48
C THR A 18 29.08 20.75 -57.13
N ASP A 19 29.40 19.62 -56.51
CA ASP A 19 30.40 18.67 -57.01
C ASP A 19 29.95 17.95 -58.28
N LEU A 20 28.69 17.50 -58.34
CA LEU A 20 28.21 16.73 -59.49
C LEU A 20 28.09 17.59 -60.76
N ARG A 21 27.60 18.83 -60.63
CA ARG A 21 27.56 19.78 -61.75
C ARG A 21 28.96 20.19 -62.20
N GLY A 22 29.87 20.43 -61.27
CA GLY A 22 31.27 20.73 -61.58
C GLY A 22 31.98 19.57 -62.29
N ALA A 23 31.74 18.33 -61.85
CA ALA A 23 32.30 17.11 -62.44
C ALA A 23 31.71 16.78 -63.83
N VAL A 24 30.41 17.01 -64.03
CA VAL A 24 29.77 16.88 -65.36
C VAL A 24 30.34 17.92 -66.31
N ILE A 25 30.56 19.16 -65.86
CA ILE A 25 31.12 20.24 -66.68
C ILE A 25 32.59 19.97 -67.03
N SER A 26 33.40 19.52 -66.07
CA SER A 26 34.81 19.17 -66.31
C SER A 26 34.97 17.97 -67.25
N SER A 27 34.11 16.95 -67.13
CA SER A 27 34.11 15.79 -68.04
C SER A 27 33.62 16.14 -69.45
N THR A 28 32.58 16.98 -69.60
CA THR A 28 32.17 17.49 -70.92
C THR A 28 33.25 18.35 -71.58
N LEU A 29 34.08 19.06 -70.80
CA LEU A 29 35.21 19.85 -71.30
C LEU A 29 36.35 18.96 -71.82
N VAL A 30 36.58 17.79 -71.21
CA VAL A 30 37.55 16.80 -71.69
C VAL A 30 37.09 16.18 -73.01
N VAL A 31 35.79 15.89 -73.14
CA VAL A 31 35.18 15.41 -74.40
C VAL A 31 35.28 16.50 -75.49
N LEU A 32 35.15 17.77 -75.13
CA LEU A 32 35.31 18.90 -76.04
C LEU A 32 36.76 18.99 -76.57
N LEU A 33 37.75 18.96 -75.69
CA LEU A 33 39.19 19.00 -76.05
C LEU A 33 39.60 17.82 -76.93
N THR A 34 39.07 16.63 -76.66
CA THR A 34 39.32 15.43 -77.49
C THR A 34 38.59 15.50 -78.84
N SER A 35 37.37 16.01 -78.89
CA SER A 35 36.65 16.25 -80.15
C SER A 35 37.35 17.29 -81.03
N ILE A 36 37.90 18.34 -80.42
CA ILE A 36 38.72 19.36 -81.10
C ILE A 36 40.02 18.75 -81.63
N ALA A 37 40.70 17.88 -80.86
CA ALA A 37 41.94 17.24 -81.32
C ALA A 37 41.71 16.38 -82.59
N ILE A 38 40.52 15.77 -82.71
CA ILE A 38 40.13 14.99 -83.90
C ILE A 38 39.81 15.93 -85.08
N LEU A 39 39.08 17.03 -84.86
CA LEU A 39 38.73 18.03 -85.89
C LEU A 39 39.93 18.88 -86.38
N VAL A 40 40.90 19.14 -85.51
CA VAL A 40 42.11 19.93 -85.81
C VAL A 40 43.03 19.19 -86.78
N PHE A 41 42.94 17.86 -86.87
CA PHE A 41 43.81 17.07 -87.74
C PHE A 41 43.53 17.31 -89.24
N ASP A 42 42.27 17.49 -89.63
CA ASP A 42 41.88 17.73 -91.03
C ASP A 42 41.97 19.21 -91.46
N LEU A 43 41.87 20.14 -90.50
CA LEU A 43 41.67 21.57 -90.77
C LEU A 43 42.93 22.39 -91.09
N VAL A 44 44.13 21.78 -91.08
CA VAL A 44 45.40 22.50 -91.24
C VAL A 44 45.70 22.88 -92.69
N HIS A 45 45.03 22.27 -93.66
CA HIS A 45 45.43 22.32 -95.07
C HIS A 45 44.78 23.44 -95.90
N GLU A 46 43.71 24.11 -95.43
CA GLU A 46 43.04 25.22 -96.14
C GLU A 46 43.05 26.57 -95.38
N PRO A 47 43.25 27.71 -96.08
CA PRO A 47 43.34 29.03 -95.43
C PRO A 47 42.02 29.54 -94.81
N ALA A 48 40.87 29.18 -95.38
CA ALA A 48 39.55 29.54 -94.81
C ALA A 48 39.27 28.75 -93.52
N GLY A 49 39.58 27.45 -93.51
CA GLY A 49 39.49 26.58 -92.34
C GLY A 49 40.31 27.05 -91.13
N ARG A 50 41.51 27.61 -91.36
CA ARG A 50 42.36 28.17 -90.29
C ARG A 50 41.70 29.34 -89.56
N THR A 51 40.92 30.17 -90.24
CA THR A 51 40.28 31.35 -89.62
C THR A 51 39.18 30.94 -88.65
N ILE A 52 38.38 29.94 -89.03
CA ILE A 52 37.28 29.43 -88.19
C ILE A 52 37.81 28.61 -87.02
N LEU A 53 38.93 27.92 -87.19
CA LEU A 53 39.66 27.30 -86.10
C LEU A 53 40.05 28.31 -85.02
N ILE A 54 40.61 29.46 -85.43
CA ILE A 54 41.03 30.51 -84.49
C ILE A 54 39.82 31.06 -83.73
N VAL A 55 38.70 31.33 -84.42
CA VAL A 55 37.46 31.80 -83.78
C VAL A 55 36.91 30.75 -82.81
N MET A 56 36.95 29.47 -83.17
CA MET A 56 36.51 28.37 -82.30
C MET A 56 37.36 28.29 -81.03
N VAL A 57 38.69 28.25 -81.16
CA VAL A 57 39.62 28.20 -80.03
C VAL A 57 39.42 29.42 -79.12
N ALA A 58 39.19 30.60 -79.69
CA ALA A 58 38.87 31.80 -78.93
C ALA A 58 37.55 31.67 -78.15
N LEU A 59 36.46 31.17 -78.77
CA LEU A 59 35.17 30.96 -78.09
C LEU A 59 35.28 29.92 -76.96
N ILE A 60 36.06 28.86 -77.15
CA ILE A 60 36.32 27.85 -76.11
C ILE A 60 37.12 28.45 -74.97
N PHE A 61 38.15 29.25 -75.27
CA PHE A 61 38.94 29.94 -74.27
C PHE A 61 38.09 30.93 -73.45
N ILE A 62 37.16 31.63 -74.11
CA ILE A 62 36.17 32.48 -73.45
C ILE A 62 35.26 31.65 -72.54
N SER A 63 34.75 30.51 -73.01
CA SER A 63 33.97 29.58 -72.20
C SER A 63 34.75 29.12 -70.95
N PHE A 64 36.03 28.79 -71.10
CA PHE A 64 36.93 28.40 -70.01
C PHE A 64 37.13 29.52 -68.97
N ILE A 65 37.30 30.76 -69.40
CA ILE A 65 37.38 31.94 -68.50
C ILE A 65 36.11 32.07 -67.66
N PHE A 66 34.94 31.90 -68.28
CA PHE A 66 33.66 31.96 -67.58
C PHE A 66 33.52 30.84 -66.52
N ILE A 67 33.97 29.62 -66.82
CA ILE A 67 34.02 28.51 -65.86
C ILE A 67 34.91 28.85 -64.66
N PHE A 68 36.12 29.37 -64.91
CA PHE A 68 37.06 29.75 -63.84
C PHE A 68 36.54 30.89 -62.95
N LYS A 69 35.74 31.80 -63.52
CA LYS A 69 35.05 32.85 -62.78
C LYS A 69 33.78 32.36 -62.06
N ASN A 70 33.51 31.06 -62.07
CA ASN A 70 32.32 30.43 -61.50
C ASN A 70 31.01 30.96 -62.14
N GLN A 71 31.09 31.51 -63.36
CA GLN A 71 29.96 31.97 -64.15
C GLN A 71 29.57 30.87 -65.15
N LEU A 72 28.76 29.93 -64.69
CA LEU A 72 28.49 28.69 -65.43
C LEU A 72 27.55 28.89 -66.64
N LEU A 73 26.63 29.87 -66.59
CA LEU A 73 25.61 30.05 -67.62
C LEU A 73 26.17 30.47 -68.99
N PRO A 74 27.06 31.48 -69.12
CA PRO A 74 27.65 31.83 -70.41
C PRO A 74 28.47 30.68 -71.00
N ALA A 75 29.24 29.97 -70.17
CA ALA A 75 30.05 28.83 -70.59
C ALA A 75 29.21 27.66 -71.15
N GLN A 76 28.07 27.37 -70.51
CA GLN A 76 27.14 26.32 -70.95
C GLN A 76 26.50 26.61 -72.31
N ILE A 77 26.37 27.89 -72.70
CA ILE A 77 25.81 28.29 -74.00
C ILE A 77 26.90 28.34 -75.08
N ILE A 78 28.03 28.98 -74.76
CA ILE A 78 29.13 29.21 -75.72
C ILE A 78 29.70 27.88 -76.23
N THR A 79 29.78 26.86 -75.37
CA THR A 79 30.37 25.56 -75.70
C THR A 79 29.64 24.78 -76.80
N PRO A 80 28.35 24.44 -76.68
CA PRO A 80 27.63 23.79 -77.77
C PRO A 80 27.49 24.71 -79.00
N LEU A 81 27.42 26.03 -78.80
CA LEU A 81 27.36 27.01 -79.90
C LEU A 81 28.63 27.02 -80.74
N SER A 82 29.82 26.96 -80.13
CA SER A 82 31.08 26.95 -80.87
C SER A 82 31.23 25.69 -81.72
N ILE A 83 30.87 24.51 -81.18
CA ILE A 83 30.89 23.25 -81.95
C ILE A 83 29.87 23.30 -83.08
N PHE A 84 28.67 23.81 -82.79
CA PHE A 84 27.62 23.96 -83.79
C PHE A 84 28.06 24.81 -84.98
N LEU A 85 28.66 25.98 -84.73
CA LEU A 85 29.14 26.87 -85.77
C LEU A 85 30.23 26.20 -86.62
N VAL A 86 31.13 25.45 -85.98
CA VAL A 86 32.23 24.74 -86.66
C VAL A 86 31.69 23.60 -87.52
N MET A 87 30.82 22.76 -86.97
CA MET A 87 30.19 21.68 -87.74
C MET A 87 29.35 22.20 -88.90
N THR A 88 28.65 23.32 -88.70
CA THR A 88 27.90 23.99 -89.77
C THR A 88 28.82 24.48 -90.88
N TYR A 89 29.98 25.03 -90.53
CA TYR A 89 30.98 25.43 -91.51
C TYR A 89 31.54 24.25 -92.29
N PHE A 90 31.89 23.16 -91.61
CA PHE A 90 32.34 21.93 -92.27
C PHE A 90 31.28 21.38 -93.22
N LEU A 91 30.00 21.43 -92.86
CA LEU A 91 28.93 21.03 -93.77
C LEU A 91 28.84 21.96 -95.00
N LEU A 92 29.04 23.27 -94.81
CA LEU A 92 28.99 24.26 -95.90
C LEU A 92 30.20 24.21 -96.83
N GLU A 93 31.40 23.86 -96.36
CA GLU A 93 32.61 23.77 -97.18
C GLU A 93 32.96 22.34 -97.63
N GLY A 94 32.70 21.33 -96.80
CA GLY A 94 32.92 19.90 -97.07
C GLY A 94 31.92 19.28 -98.06
N ASP A 95 31.58 18.00 -97.94
CA ASP A 95 30.70 17.33 -98.93
C ASP A 95 29.19 17.59 -98.72
N GLY A 96 28.84 18.73 -98.11
CA GLY A 96 27.45 19.06 -97.85
C GLY A 96 26.84 18.14 -96.79
N VAL A 97 25.56 17.81 -96.93
CA VAL A 97 24.90 16.82 -96.04
C VAL A 97 25.44 15.39 -96.19
N HIS A 98 26.29 15.13 -97.19
CA HIS A 98 26.94 13.83 -97.42
C HIS A 98 28.25 13.68 -96.62
N ASP A 99 28.71 14.75 -95.99
CA ASP A 99 29.92 14.74 -95.17
C ASP A 99 29.70 13.95 -93.87
N ALA A 100 30.71 13.15 -93.47
CA ALA A 100 30.69 12.38 -92.22
C ALA A 100 30.50 13.27 -90.97
N THR A 101 30.81 14.57 -91.08
CA THR A 101 30.57 15.58 -90.05
C THR A 101 29.09 15.75 -89.66
N ILE A 102 28.14 15.30 -90.50
CA ILE A 102 26.70 15.33 -90.16
C ILE A 102 26.37 14.51 -88.90
N VAL A 103 27.16 13.46 -88.63
CA VAL A 103 27.05 12.61 -87.44
C VAL A 103 27.40 13.39 -86.15
N GLY A 104 28.08 14.53 -86.25
CA GLY A 104 28.40 15.41 -85.14
C GLY A 104 27.20 16.22 -84.61
N PHE A 105 26.16 16.45 -85.42
CA PHE A 105 25.01 17.28 -85.01
C PHE A 105 24.17 16.66 -83.88
N PRO A 106 23.81 15.35 -83.89
CA PRO A 106 23.19 14.71 -82.74
C PRO A 106 24.03 14.82 -81.46
N VAL A 107 25.37 14.77 -81.57
CA VAL A 107 26.29 14.94 -80.43
C VAL A 107 26.19 16.33 -79.83
N ILE A 108 26.05 17.37 -80.66
CA ILE A 108 25.80 18.76 -80.20
C ILE A 108 24.49 18.83 -79.41
N VAL A 109 23.42 18.17 -79.87
CA VAL A 109 22.12 18.15 -79.18
C VAL A 109 22.21 17.44 -77.83
N VAL A 110 22.93 16.32 -77.76
CA VAL A 110 23.23 15.62 -76.50
C VAL A 110 24.03 16.51 -75.55
N LEU A 111 25.09 17.14 -76.05
CA LEU A 111 25.95 18.02 -75.24
C LEU A 111 25.19 19.25 -74.72
N ALA A 112 24.42 19.90 -75.59
CA ALA A 112 23.54 21.00 -75.21
C ALA A 112 22.52 20.56 -74.16
N GLY A 113 21.99 19.35 -74.29
CA GLY A 113 21.10 18.77 -73.29
C GLY A 113 21.75 18.52 -71.94
N LEU A 114 22.97 18.02 -71.92
CA LEU A 114 23.71 17.80 -70.68
C LEU A 114 24.05 19.12 -69.97
N LEU A 115 24.40 20.16 -70.74
CA LEU A 115 24.87 21.44 -70.21
C LEU A 115 23.72 22.40 -69.85
N LEU A 116 22.71 22.51 -70.72
CA LEU A 116 21.62 23.49 -70.62
C LEU A 116 20.27 22.83 -70.29
N GLY A 117 20.24 21.51 -70.08
CA GLY A 117 19.03 20.75 -69.81
C GLY A 117 18.08 20.68 -71.01
N GLN A 118 16.80 20.49 -70.73
CA GLN A 118 15.76 20.37 -71.77
C GLN A 118 15.70 21.57 -72.73
N LYS A 119 15.99 22.78 -72.22
CA LYS A 119 16.05 24.00 -73.03
C LYS A 119 17.18 23.94 -74.05
N GLY A 120 18.33 23.38 -73.68
CA GLY A 120 19.46 23.14 -74.57
C GLY A 120 19.11 22.23 -75.72
N VAL A 121 18.51 21.07 -75.42
CA VAL A 121 18.06 20.11 -76.44
C VAL A 121 17.05 20.76 -77.40
N ALA A 122 16.10 21.53 -76.88
CA ALA A 122 15.09 22.18 -77.71
C ALA A 122 15.70 23.24 -78.64
N ILE A 123 16.56 24.11 -78.10
CA ILE A 123 17.22 25.18 -78.87
C ILE A 123 18.15 24.58 -79.92
N PHE A 124 19.10 23.74 -79.50
CA PHE A 124 20.10 23.18 -80.40
C PHE A 124 19.52 22.14 -81.34
N GLY A 125 18.58 21.30 -80.90
CA GLY A 125 17.88 20.36 -81.78
C GLY A 125 17.11 21.07 -82.89
N THR A 126 16.45 22.19 -82.58
CA THR A 126 15.80 23.02 -83.61
C THR A 126 16.84 23.64 -84.53
N LEU A 127 17.92 24.20 -83.97
CA LEU A 127 18.97 24.87 -84.72
C LEU A 127 19.71 23.90 -85.67
N THR A 128 20.06 22.70 -85.21
CA THR A 128 20.67 21.63 -86.02
C THR A 128 19.74 21.18 -87.13
N THR A 129 18.48 20.94 -86.80
CA THR A 129 17.46 20.50 -87.77
C THR A 129 17.26 21.54 -88.87
N VAL A 130 17.16 22.82 -88.52
CA VAL A 130 16.96 23.92 -89.47
C VAL A 130 18.18 24.09 -90.37
N VAL A 131 19.40 24.03 -89.82
CA VAL A 131 20.63 24.18 -90.61
C VAL A 131 20.83 23.00 -91.56
N ILE A 132 20.66 21.76 -91.10
CA ILE A 132 20.74 20.58 -91.96
C ILE A 132 19.70 20.67 -93.09
N ALA A 133 18.46 21.03 -92.77
CA ALA A 133 17.39 21.18 -93.77
C ALA A 133 17.68 22.32 -94.78
N GLY A 134 18.20 23.45 -94.30
CA GLY A 134 18.55 24.59 -95.14
C GLY A 134 19.67 24.28 -96.12
N ILE A 135 20.70 23.56 -95.66
CA ILE A 135 21.83 23.12 -96.49
C ILE A 135 21.37 22.07 -97.50
N ALA A 136 20.62 21.05 -97.07
CA ALA A 136 20.03 20.05 -97.98
C ALA A 136 19.15 20.69 -99.06
N TYR A 137 18.34 21.68 -98.70
CA TYR A 137 17.52 22.43 -99.66
C TYR A 137 18.36 23.22 -100.66
N ALA A 138 19.43 23.88 -100.19
CA ALA A 138 20.33 24.63 -101.07
C ALA A 138 21.10 23.72 -102.05
N GLU A 139 21.46 22.51 -101.63
CA GLU A 139 22.04 21.48 -102.52
C GLU A 139 21.03 20.97 -103.57
N LEU A 140 19.81 20.60 -103.15
CA LEU A 140 18.76 20.09 -104.05
C LEU A 140 18.38 21.09 -105.15
N ASN A 141 18.46 22.39 -104.86
CA ASN A 141 18.16 23.44 -105.83
C ASN A 141 19.39 23.89 -106.64
N GLY A 142 20.54 23.22 -106.49
CA GLY A 142 21.77 23.51 -107.24
C GLY A 142 22.45 24.83 -106.87
N VAL A 143 22.12 25.41 -105.70
CA VAL A 143 22.76 26.63 -105.20
C VAL A 143 24.17 26.32 -104.66
N LEU A 144 24.35 25.14 -104.07
CA LEU A 144 25.63 24.56 -103.69
C LEU A 144 26.03 23.50 -104.73
N ILE A 145 26.93 23.82 -105.65
CA ILE A 145 27.42 22.87 -106.68
C ILE A 145 28.77 22.31 -106.21
N LYS A 146 28.83 21.02 -105.88
CA LYS A 146 30.07 20.30 -105.48
C LYS A 146 30.27 19.04 -106.33
N GLN A 147 31.54 18.71 -106.61
CA GLN A 147 31.96 17.65 -107.53
C GLN A 147 32.16 16.35 -106.73
N TYR A 148 31.20 15.43 -106.79
CA TYR A 148 31.03 14.29 -105.86
C TYR A 148 32.22 13.31 -105.71
N SER A 149 32.30 12.70 -104.51
CA SER A 149 32.29 11.23 -104.38
C SER A 149 30.87 10.77 -103.99
N PRO A 150 30.25 9.81 -104.69
CA PRO A 150 28.90 9.37 -104.36
C PRO A 150 28.98 8.31 -103.26
N LEU A 151 28.48 8.62 -102.07
CA LEU A 151 28.09 7.56 -101.14
C LEU A 151 26.60 7.51 -100.85
N LEU A 152 25.81 8.57 -101.11
CA LEU A 152 24.41 8.68 -100.67
C LEU A 152 23.59 9.62 -101.61
N ASP A 153 22.37 9.24 -102.00
CA ASP A 153 21.42 9.92 -102.92
C ASP A 153 20.47 10.91 -102.19
N SER A 154 19.62 11.67 -102.90
CA SER A 154 18.61 12.58 -102.31
C SER A 154 17.68 11.98 -101.24
N LEU A 155 17.47 10.66 -101.28
CA LEU A 155 16.74 9.91 -100.25
C LEU A 155 17.48 9.90 -98.91
N ASP A 156 18.82 9.89 -98.92
CA ASP A 156 19.66 9.79 -97.74
C ASP A 156 19.71 11.10 -96.95
N ALA A 157 19.69 12.26 -97.62
CA ALA A 157 19.57 13.57 -96.95
C ALA A 157 18.28 13.67 -96.11
N GLY A 158 17.16 13.12 -96.64
CA GLY A 158 15.91 12.99 -95.90
C GLY A 158 16.01 12.04 -94.71
N VAL A 159 16.72 10.92 -94.86
CA VAL A 159 16.98 9.95 -93.78
C VAL A 159 17.81 10.60 -92.66
N PHE A 160 18.88 11.35 -92.97
CA PHE A 160 19.66 12.04 -91.94
C PHE A 160 18.87 13.11 -91.21
N TRP A 161 18.03 13.87 -91.92
CA TRP A 161 17.14 14.84 -91.30
C TRP A 161 16.16 14.17 -90.32
N ILE A 162 15.53 13.07 -90.73
CA ILE A 162 14.62 12.29 -89.87
C ILE A 162 15.37 11.69 -88.67
N LEU A 163 16.56 11.14 -88.86
CA LEU A 163 17.38 10.58 -87.78
C LEU A 163 17.86 11.67 -86.80
N ASN A 164 18.19 12.87 -87.28
CA ASN A 164 18.56 14.00 -86.43
C ASN A 164 17.37 14.49 -85.59
N LEU A 165 16.19 14.59 -86.21
CA LEU A 165 14.96 14.97 -85.52
C LEU A 165 14.57 13.90 -84.48
N ALA A 166 14.60 12.62 -84.86
CA ALA A 166 14.27 11.50 -83.99
C ALA A 166 15.24 11.40 -82.81
N SER A 167 16.55 11.52 -83.05
CA SER A 167 17.56 11.53 -81.97
C SER A 167 17.38 12.73 -81.04
N SER A 168 17.07 13.91 -81.57
CA SER A 168 16.78 15.10 -80.76
C SER A 168 15.56 14.89 -79.84
N ILE A 169 14.49 14.28 -80.36
CA ILE A 169 13.29 13.94 -79.59
C ILE A 169 13.61 12.91 -78.51
N ILE A 170 14.35 11.84 -78.84
CA ILE A 170 14.75 10.79 -77.89
C ILE A 170 15.60 11.39 -76.76
N VAL A 171 16.59 12.20 -77.10
CA VAL A 171 17.47 12.87 -76.13
C VAL A 171 16.69 13.84 -75.25
N PHE A 172 15.72 14.56 -75.81
CA PHE A 172 14.83 15.44 -75.05
C PHE A 172 14.08 14.66 -73.97
N PHE A 173 13.44 13.54 -74.33
CA PHE A 173 12.70 12.71 -73.39
C PHE A 173 13.62 12.03 -72.36
N LEU A 174 14.81 11.56 -72.76
CA LEU A 174 15.78 10.97 -71.85
C LEU A 174 16.27 11.98 -70.81
N ILE A 175 16.65 13.19 -71.23
CA ILE A 175 17.12 14.24 -70.33
C ILE A 175 15.99 14.72 -69.43
N ARG A 176 14.76 14.80 -69.97
CA ARG A 176 13.57 15.07 -69.15
C ARG A 176 13.35 14.03 -68.07
N ARG A 177 13.44 12.74 -68.40
CA ARG A 177 13.28 11.65 -67.42
C ARG A 177 14.42 11.66 -66.39
N LEU A 178 15.66 11.87 -66.83
CA LEU A 178 16.83 11.89 -65.94
C LEU A 178 16.74 13.06 -64.93
N THR A 179 16.37 14.25 -65.41
CA THR A 179 16.16 15.43 -64.55
C THR A 179 15.03 15.20 -63.54
N GLN A 180 13.92 14.62 -63.98
CA GLN A 180 12.82 14.27 -63.08
C GLN A 180 13.24 13.25 -62.00
N VAL A 181 13.93 12.18 -62.38
CA VAL A 181 14.42 11.17 -61.42
C VAL A 181 15.41 11.77 -60.42
N ALA A 182 16.31 12.65 -60.88
CA ALA A 182 17.25 13.35 -60.01
C ALA A 182 16.52 14.28 -59.01
N ASP A 183 15.50 15.00 -59.47
CA ASP A 183 14.68 15.85 -58.61
C ASP A 183 13.88 15.04 -57.59
N ASP A 184 13.28 13.92 -58.01
CA ASP A 184 12.54 13.00 -57.13
C ASP A 184 13.47 12.35 -56.10
N ALA A 185 14.66 11.92 -56.49
CA ALA A 185 15.67 11.38 -55.58
C ALA A 185 16.07 12.40 -54.52
N LYS A 186 16.29 13.66 -54.92
CA LYS A 186 16.61 14.76 -53.99
C LYS A 186 15.46 15.07 -53.03
N ARG A 187 14.21 15.03 -53.50
CA ARG A 187 13.03 15.18 -52.63
C ARG A 187 12.94 14.03 -51.62
N ASN A 188 13.14 12.80 -52.07
CA ASN A 188 13.11 11.63 -51.20
C ASN A 188 14.22 11.66 -50.14
N GLU A 189 15.43 12.09 -50.50
CA GLU A 189 16.53 12.31 -49.56
C GLU A 189 16.14 13.35 -48.49
N LEU A 190 15.55 14.48 -48.90
CA LEU A 190 15.10 15.51 -47.95
C LEU A 190 13.97 15.02 -47.04
N ILE A 191 13.03 14.22 -47.56
CA ILE A 191 11.95 13.62 -46.76
C ILE A 191 12.54 12.64 -45.74
N GLN A 192 13.49 11.79 -46.15
CA GLN A 192 14.17 10.86 -45.24
C GLN A 192 14.97 11.58 -44.15
N ILE A 193 15.67 12.66 -44.50
CA ILE A 193 16.39 13.48 -43.50
C ILE A 193 15.42 14.02 -42.46
N LYS A 194 14.28 14.60 -42.89
CA LYS A 194 13.26 15.10 -41.95
C LYS A 194 12.65 13.99 -41.10
N ALA A 195 12.32 12.84 -41.69
CA ALA A 195 11.78 11.71 -40.96
C ALA A 195 12.78 11.16 -39.92
N ASN A 196 14.07 11.14 -40.25
CA ASN A 196 15.12 10.74 -39.31
C ASN A 196 15.32 11.77 -38.19
N GLU A 197 15.22 13.07 -38.49
CA GLU A 197 15.23 14.13 -37.48
C GLU A 197 14.04 13.96 -36.51
N GLU A 198 12.82 13.78 -37.03
CA GLU A 198 11.61 13.54 -36.23
C GLU A 198 11.73 12.26 -35.38
N LEU A 199 12.27 11.19 -35.96
CA LEU A 199 12.48 9.92 -35.24
C LEU A 199 13.50 10.08 -34.10
N THR A 200 14.57 10.86 -34.32
CA THR A 200 15.56 11.16 -33.28
C THR A 200 14.93 11.93 -32.14
N VAL A 201 14.17 13.00 -32.45
CA VAL A 201 13.45 13.78 -31.43
C VAL A 201 12.45 12.93 -30.65
N LEU A 202 11.67 12.08 -31.33
CA LEU A 202 10.72 11.19 -30.68
C LEU A 202 11.41 10.18 -29.77
N LYS A 203 12.52 9.59 -30.23
CA LYS A 203 13.33 8.65 -29.46
C LYS A 203 13.86 9.32 -28.19
N ASP A 204 14.48 10.51 -28.31
CA ASP A 204 15.04 11.24 -27.18
C ASP A 204 13.95 11.60 -26.15
N THR A 205 12.78 12.05 -26.63
CA THR A 205 11.62 12.36 -25.77
C THR A 205 11.07 11.10 -25.06
N LEU A 206 11.06 9.96 -25.74
CA LEU A 206 10.62 8.70 -25.15
C LEU A 206 11.61 8.20 -24.09
N GLU A 207 12.91 8.30 -24.36
CA GLU A 207 13.96 7.96 -23.39
C GLU A 207 13.83 8.81 -22.13
N GLU A 208 13.61 10.12 -22.27
CA GLU A 208 13.37 11.04 -21.14
C GLU A 208 12.13 10.65 -20.32
N HIS A 209 10.98 10.39 -20.98
CA HIS A 209 9.77 9.96 -20.27
C HIS A 209 9.93 8.61 -19.58
N VAL A 210 10.63 7.65 -20.19
CA VAL A 210 10.88 6.33 -19.59
C VAL A 210 11.77 6.48 -18.36
N GLU A 211 12.82 7.30 -18.42
CA GLU A 211 13.67 7.58 -17.28
C GLU A 211 12.87 8.22 -16.13
N GLN A 212 12.10 9.27 -16.42
CA GLN A 212 11.26 9.95 -15.44
C GLN A 212 10.27 8.99 -14.77
N ARG A 213 9.57 8.15 -15.57
CA ARG A 213 8.60 7.18 -15.04
C ARG A 213 9.26 6.07 -14.23
N THR A 214 10.45 5.64 -14.63
CA THR A 214 11.20 4.62 -13.89
C THR A 214 11.62 5.16 -12.53
N SER A 215 12.09 6.41 -12.45
CA SER A 215 12.39 7.07 -11.18
C SER A 215 11.14 7.23 -10.30
N GLU A 216 10.02 7.69 -10.85
CA GLU A 216 8.74 7.83 -10.13
C GLU A 216 8.26 6.47 -9.57
N LEU A 217 8.39 5.39 -10.35
CA LEU A 217 8.01 4.05 -9.91
C LEU A 217 8.91 3.50 -8.82
N ILE A 218 10.22 3.76 -8.89
CA ILE A 218 11.17 3.33 -7.85
C ILE A 218 10.83 4.03 -6.54
N GLU A 219 10.66 5.36 -6.55
CA GLU A 219 10.28 6.13 -5.35
C GLU A 219 8.97 5.62 -4.73
N LYS A 220 7.96 5.37 -5.56
CA LYS A 220 6.67 4.86 -5.08
C LYS A 220 6.75 3.41 -4.58
N SER A 221 7.62 2.60 -5.19
CA SER A 221 7.86 1.22 -4.76
C SER A 221 8.57 1.18 -3.41
N GLU A 222 9.54 2.05 -3.19
CA GLU A 222 10.23 2.19 -1.90
C GLU A 222 9.25 2.61 -0.81
N GLN A 223 8.42 3.64 -1.06
CA GLN A 223 7.37 4.07 -0.13
C GLN A 223 6.38 2.95 0.23
N LEU A 224 5.98 2.13 -0.74
CA LEU A 224 5.10 0.99 -0.49
C LEU A 224 5.79 -0.11 0.32
N HIS A 225 7.08 -0.32 0.12
CA HIS A 225 7.86 -1.31 0.86
C HIS A 225 7.99 -0.89 2.33
N ASP A 226 8.42 0.34 2.58
CA ASP A 226 8.53 0.91 3.94
C ASP A 226 7.18 0.83 4.67
N ARG A 227 6.10 1.13 3.95
CA ARG A 227 4.74 1.04 4.49
C ARG A 227 4.33 -0.40 4.86
N ALA A 228 4.66 -1.36 4.01
CA ALA A 228 4.38 -2.76 4.28
C ALA A 228 5.14 -3.24 5.53
N ASP A 229 6.39 -2.84 5.69
CA ASP A 229 7.22 -3.18 6.84
C ASP A 229 6.69 -2.57 8.15
N GLN A 230 6.24 -1.31 8.11
CA GLN A 230 5.58 -0.67 9.26
C GLN A 230 4.30 -1.41 9.68
N LEU A 231 3.45 -1.78 8.71
CA LEU A 231 2.22 -2.51 8.99
C LEU A 231 2.48 -3.92 9.53
N GLN A 232 3.47 -4.62 8.97
CA GLN A 232 3.90 -5.93 9.46
C GLN A 232 4.42 -5.83 10.90
N ALA A 233 5.23 -4.81 11.22
CA ALA A 233 5.70 -4.56 12.57
C ALA A 233 4.55 -4.40 13.58
N ILE A 234 3.48 -3.70 13.20
CA ILE A 234 2.30 -3.51 14.06
C ILE A 234 1.50 -4.79 14.21
N ALA A 235 1.37 -5.58 13.15
CA ALA A 235 0.73 -6.88 13.20
C ALA A 235 1.48 -7.82 14.17
N ASP A 236 2.81 -7.88 14.05
CA ASP A 236 3.68 -8.69 14.91
C ASP A 236 3.55 -8.26 16.39
N ILE A 237 3.58 -6.95 16.65
CA ILE A 237 3.38 -6.42 18.02
C ILE A 237 1.99 -6.80 18.52
N SER A 238 0.92 -6.52 17.76
CA SER A 238 -0.47 -6.82 18.15
C SER A 238 -0.68 -8.31 18.46
N GLN A 239 -0.03 -9.20 17.71
CA GLN A 239 -0.05 -10.63 17.97
C GLN A 239 0.67 -11.00 19.28
N ALA A 240 1.87 -10.44 19.51
CA ALA A 240 2.62 -10.66 20.74
C ALA A 240 1.87 -10.14 21.98
N VAL A 241 1.23 -8.97 21.86
CA VAL A 241 0.38 -8.37 22.90
C VAL A 241 -0.77 -9.32 23.28
N SER A 242 -1.41 -9.96 22.31
CA SER A 242 -2.61 -10.78 22.52
C SER A 242 -2.37 -12.09 23.31
N LEU A 243 -1.11 -12.50 23.47
CA LEU A 243 -0.76 -13.76 24.15
C LEU A 243 -0.55 -13.61 25.67
N ILE A 244 -0.39 -12.37 26.16
CA ILE A 244 -0.08 -12.10 27.56
C ILE A 244 -1.38 -11.93 28.36
N LYS A 245 -1.51 -12.64 29.48
CA LYS A 245 -2.75 -12.74 30.26
C LYS A 245 -2.74 -11.94 31.57
N ASN A 246 -1.67 -11.21 31.86
CA ASN A 246 -1.48 -10.44 33.08
C ASN A 246 -1.11 -9.00 32.72
N LEU A 247 -1.79 -8.03 33.30
CA LEU A 247 -1.58 -6.61 33.01
C LEU A 247 -0.16 -6.15 33.40
N ASP A 248 0.37 -6.67 34.50
CA ASP A 248 1.71 -6.34 35.01
C ASP A 248 2.83 -6.81 34.07
N ASP A 249 2.58 -7.87 33.31
CA ASP A 249 3.52 -8.39 32.31
C ASP A 249 3.25 -7.78 30.91
N LEU A 250 1.98 -7.51 30.60
CA LEU A 250 1.51 -7.00 29.32
C LEU A 250 2.05 -5.59 29.04
N LEU A 251 1.81 -4.65 29.95
CA LEU A 251 2.13 -3.24 29.70
C LEU A 251 3.64 -2.99 29.53
N PRO A 252 4.55 -3.56 30.34
CA PRO A 252 5.99 -3.43 30.11
C PRO A 252 6.44 -4.10 28.81
N ALA A 253 5.86 -5.24 28.43
CA ALA A 253 6.17 -5.90 27.17
C ALA A 253 5.80 -5.02 25.97
N ILE A 254 4.63 -4.38 25.99
CA ILE A 254 4.18 -3.45 24.94
C ILE A 254 5.14 -2.28 24.78
N THR A 255 5.42 -1.57 25.88
CA THR A 255 6.29 -0.38 25.83
C THR A 255 7.69 -0.72 25.32
N LYS A 256 8.23 -1.88 25.71
CA LYS A 256 9.52 -2.40 25.22
C LYS A 256 9.48 -2.76 23.74
N LEU A 257 8.46 -3.51 23.29
CA LEU A 257 8.34 -3.93 21.89
C LEU A 257 8.19 -2.73 20.95
N ILE A 258 7.35 -1.75 21.31
CA ILE A 258 7.16 -0.53 20.53
C ILE A 258 8.47 0.24 20.42
N SER A 259 9.15 0.47 21.55
CA SER A 259 10.44 1.18 21.55
C SER A 259 11.50 0.45 20.72
N GLN A 260 11.63 -0.87 20.85
CA GLN A 260 12.66 -1.63 20.14
C GLN A 260 12.42 -1.72 18.63
N ARG A 261 11.16 -1.76 18.19
CA ARG A 261 10.82 -1.92 16.78
C ARG A 261 10.85 -0.62 15.99
N PHE A 262 10.55 0.50 16.65
CA PHE A 262 10.46 1.83 16.01
C PHE A 262 11.53 2.83 16.49
N ASP A 263 12.46 2.38 17.34
CA ASP A 263 13.57 3.19 17.89
C ASP A 263 13.12 4.46 18.63
N PHE A 264 11.98 4.38 19.34
CA PHE A 264 11.49 5.51 20.13
C PHE A 264 12.24 5.66 21.44
N TYR A 265 12.53 6.92 21.78
CA TYR A 265 13.23 7.32 23.01
C TYR A 265 12.45 6.93 24.26
N HIS A 266 11.17 7.27 24.29
CA HIS A 266 10.28 6.93 25.39
C HIS A 266 8.93 6.47 24.86
N VAL A 267 8.42 5.41 25.47
CA VAL A 267 7.07 4.89 25.31
C VAL A 267 6.53 4.66 26.71
N GLY A 268 5.41 5.30 27.02
CA GLY A 268 4.69 5.20 28.27
C GLY A 268 3.24 4.76 28.04
N ILE A 269 2.71 3.94 28.94
CA ILE A 269 1.28 3.63 28.97
C ILE A 269 0.69 4.16 30.27
N PHE A 270 -0.28 5.06 30.12
CA PHE A 270 -1.07 5.59 31.22
C PHE A 270 -2.44 4.92 31.21
N LEU A 271 -2.90 4.45 32.36
CA LEU A 271 -4.28 3.98 32.54
C LEU A 271 -5.05 5.00 33.38
N LEU A 272 -6.33 5.17 33.09
CA LEU A 272 -7.18 6.05 33.88
C LEU A 272 -7.50 5.39 35.23
N ASP A 273 -7.54 6.17 36.30
CA ASP A 273 -8.05 5.70 37.58
C ASP A 273 -9.57 5.49 37.56
N GLU A 274 -10.11 4.77 38.54
CA GLU A 274 -11.54 4.41 38.61
C GLU A 274 -12.46 5.64 38.59
N ASN A 275 -12.00 6.76 39.17
CA ASN A 275 -12.74 8.01 39.23
C ASN A 275 -12.58 8.88 37.98
N ARG A 276 -11.73 8.47 37.02
CA ARG A 276 -11.36 9.25 35.82
C ARG A 276 -10.90 10.68 36.17
N GLU A 277 -10.14 10.82 37.27
CA GLU A 277 -9.51 12.08 37.65
C GLU A 277 -8.05 12.14 37.19
N PHE A 278 -7.36 10.99 37.18
CA PHE A 278 -5.93 10.91 36.89
C PHE A 278 -5.62 9.85 35.83
N ALA A 279 -4.71 10.19 34.92
CA ALA A 279 -3.99 9.25 34.09
C ALA A 279 -2.72 8.82 34.84
N VAL A 280 -2.65 7.55 35.24
CA VAL A 280 -1.55 6.99 36.05
C VAL A 280 -0.60 6.21 35.15
N LEU A 281 0.70 6.53 35.21
CA LEU A 281 1.70 5.78 34.45
C LEU A 281 1.81 4.36 35.01
N LYS A 282 1.60 3.36 34.15
CA LYS A 282 1.60 1.93 34.53
C LYS A 282 2.75 1.15 33.90
N ALA A 283 3.27 1.58 32.76
CA ALA A 283 4.48 1.03 32.18
C ALA A 283 5.26 2.09 31.38
N ALA A 284 6.57 1.88 31.28
CA ALA A 284 7.46 2.70 30.47
C ALA A 284 8.73 1.92 30.09
N ASN A 285 9.31 2.20 28.92
CA ASN A 285 10.57 1.56 28.48
C ASN A 285 11.83 2.26 29.03
N SER A 286 11.82 3.59 29.10
CA SER A 286 13.03 4.41 29.29
C SER A 286 13.45 4.52 30.76
N ALA A 287 14.74 4.82 31.01
CA ALA A 287 15.25 5.00 32.37
C ALA A 287 14.50 6.13 33.13
N GLY A 288 14.20 7.23 32.43
CA GLY A 288 13.35 8.30 32.95
C GLY A 288 11.95 7.82 33.29
N GLY A 289 11.33 7.04 32.39
CA GLY A 289 10.05 6.39 32.61
C GLY A 289 10.02 5.47 33.83
N GLN A 290 11.08 4.69 34.04
CA GLN A 290 11.21 3.81 35.21
C GLN A 290 11.30 4.59 36.53
N GLN A 291 11.98 5.75 36.54
CA GLN A 291 11.96 6.64 37.70
C GLN A 291 10.57 7.24 37.95
N MET A 292 9.83 7.56 36.89
CA MET A 292 8.44 8.03 37.00
C MET A 292 7.49 6.96 37.54
N LEU A 293 7.67 5.70 37.14
CA LEU A 293 6.91 4.56 37.66
C LEU A 293 7.16 4.38 39.17
N ALA A 294 8.42 4.42 39.59
CA ALA A 294 8.80 4.22 41.01
C ALA A 294 8.17 5.26 41.95
N ARG A 295 7.89 6.48 41.48
CA ARG A 295 7.22 7.53 42.25
C ARG A 295 5.69 7.55 42.11
N GLY A 296 5.10 6.63 41.35
CA GLY A 296 3.66 6.60 41.08
C GLY A 296 3.18 7.82 40.30
N HIS A 297 3.92 8.20 39.25
CA HIS A 297 3.62 9.40 38.46
C HIS A 297 2.20 9.36 37.88
N LYS A 298 1.46 10.47 38.08
CA LYS A 298 0.08 10.62 37.63
C LYS A 298 -0.16 12.04 37.14
N LEU A 299 -1.01 12.17 36.13
CA LEU A 299 -1.37 13.43 35.49
C LEU A 299 -2.86 13.67 35.64
N LYS A 300 -3.26 14.88 36.00
CA LYS A 300 -4.68 15.22 36.13
C LYS A 300 -5.30 15.40 34.76
N ILE A 301 -6.41 14.68 34.51
CA ILE A 301 -7.09 14.67 33.21
C ILE A 301 -7.59 16.09 32.87
N GLY A 302 -7.36 16.51 31.63
CA GLY A 302 -7.77 17.81 31.08
C GLY A 302 -6.96 19.03 31.55
N GLN A 303 -6.04 18.88 32.51
CA GLN A 303 -5.28 20.01 33.06
C GLN A 303 -3.80 19.99 32.68
N VAL A 304 -3.15 18.83 32.70
CA VAL A 304 -1.69 18.71 32.62
C VAL A 304 -1.24 17.79 31.48
N GLY A 305 -0.22 18.23 30.76
CA GLY A 305 0.43 17.46 29.67
C GLY A 305 -0.42 17.29 28.41
N ILE A 306 0.21 16.79 27.36
CA ILE A 306 -0.50 16.26 26.19
C ILE A 306 -1.33 15.04 26.61
N VAL A 307 -0.74 14.12 27.38
CA VAL A 307 -1.40 12.92 27.90
C VAL A 307 -2.73 13.23 28.59
N GLY A 308 -2.76 14.22 29.51
CA GLY A 308 -3.98 14.57 30.22
C GLY A 308 -5.08 15.16 29.31
N ARG A 309 -4.70 15.87 28.25
CA ARG A 309 -5.67 16.37 27.24
C ARG A 309 -6.21 15.25 26.36
N VAL A 310 -5.35 14.33 25.92
CA VAL A 310 -5.79 13.15 25.15
C VAL A 310 -6.72 12.27 25.98
N ALA A 311 -6.41 12.07 27.26
CA ALA A 311 -7.28 11.35 28.20
C ALA A 311 -8.67 12.01 28.36
N GLN A 312 -8.78 13.33 28.21
CA GLN A 312 -10.05 14.05 28.29
C GLN A 312 -10.83 14.02 26.97
N MET A 313 -10.15 14.26 25.85
CA MET A 313 -10.81 14.50 24.55
C MET A 313 -11.01 13.22 23.73
N GLY A 314 -10.24 12.16 23.98
CA GLY A 314 -10.27 10.94 23.18
C GLY A 314 -9.77 11.13 21.75
N ARG A 315 -8.93 12.15 21.52
CA ARG A 315 -8.35 12.46 20.20
C ARG A 315 -6.83 12.45 20.30
N SER A 316 -6.17 11.82 19.34
CA SER A 316 -4.72 11.83 19.20
C SER A 316 -4.18 13.25 19.13
N ARG A 317 -3.01 13.49 19.71
CA ARG A 317 -2.30 14.77 19.62
C ARG A 317 -0.82 14.52 19.39
N VAL A 318 -0.25 15.30 18.48
CA VAL A 318 1.18 15.34 18.16
C VAL A 318 1.70 16.74 18.45
N ALA A 319 2.84 16.83 19.13
CA ALA A 319 3.65 18.05 19.22
C ALA A 319 4.97 17.82 18.47
N LEU A 320 5.21 18.65 17.45
CA LEU A 320 6.35 18.54 16.54
C LEU A 320 7.60 19.23 17.09
N ASP A 321 7.45 20.24 17.93
CA ASP A 321 8.55 20.82 18.71
C ASP A 321 8.01 21.21 20.10
N VAL A 322 8.65 20.64 21.10
CA VAL A 322 8.33 20.76 22.51
C VAL A 322 8.70 22.14 23.06
N GLY A 323 9.64 22.82 22.40
CA GLY A 323 10.14 24.15 22.75
C GLY A 323 9.20 25.31 22.45
N GLU A 324 8.38 25.25 21.39
CA GLU A 324 7.38 26.29 21.10
C GLU A 324 6.08 26.11 21.90
N ASP A 325 5.74 24.88 22.27
CA ASP A 325 4.56 24.51 23.08
C ASP A 325 4.94 24.37 24.59
N ALA A 326 6.07 24.98 24.98
CA ALA A 326 6.89 24.77 26.18
C ALA A 326 6.27 25.09 27.55
N THR A 327 5.03 25.60 27.63
CA THR A 327 4.38 25.76 28.95
C THR A 327 4.01 24.41 29.58
N TYR A 328 4.17 23.30 28.85
CA TYR A 328 3.63 21.99 29.19
C TYR A 328 4.66 20.84 29.38
N PHE A 329 5.96 21.05 29.15
CA PHE A 329 6.88 19.94 28.83
C PHE A 329 8.18 19.81 29.65
N ASP A 330 8.36 20.57 30.72
CA ASP A 330 9.57 20.43 31.52
C ASP A 330 9.49 19.20 32.44
N ASN A 331 9.63 18.01 31.86
CA ASN A 331 9.75 16.76 32.60
C ASN A 331 11.23 16.46 32.84
N PRO A 332 11.76 16.68 34.06
CA PRO A 332 13.18 16.50 34.34
C PRO A 332 13.67 15.06 34.16
N ASN A 333 12.75 14.08 34.07
CA ASN A 333 13.09 12.69 33.83
C ASN A 333 13.27 12.36 32.33
N LEU A 334 12.80 13.20 31.41
CA LEU A 334 12.85 12.98 29.96
C LEU A 334 13.41 14.23 29.23
N PRO A 335 14.64 14.67 29.54
CA PRO A 335 15.18 15.95 29.06
C PRO A 335 15.49 15.99 27.55
N GLU A 336 15.56 14.85 26.88
CA GLU A 336 15.86 14.75 25.44
C GLU A 336 14.58 14.65 24.59
N THR A 337 13.45 15.11 25.10
CA THR A 337 12.17 15.06 24.38
C THR A 337 12.06 16.25 23.43
N HIS A 338 12.05 15.99 22.13
CA HIS A 338 11.96 17.00 21.06
C HIS A 338 10.71 16.85 20.19
N SER A 339 10.00 15.74 20.29
CA SER A 339 8.61 15.63 19.82
C SER A 339 7.86 14.57 20.62
N GLU A 340 6.53 14.70 20.72
CA GLU A 340 5.64 13.81 21.49
C GLU A 340 4.37 13.50 20.69
N MET A 341 3.97 12.23 20.67
CA MET A 341 2.70 11.74 20.15
C MET A 341 1.96 10.98 21.25
N ALA A 342 0.77 11.45 21.59
CA ALA A 342 -0.12 10.78 22.52
C ALA A 342 -1.37 10.28 21.82
N LEU A 343 -1.69 9.00 22.05
CA LEU A 343 -2.77 8.27 21.40
C LEU A 343 -3.74 7.73 22.46
N PRO A 344 -5.05 7.97 22.34
CA PRO A 344 -6.01 7.42 23.27
C PRO A 344 -6.10 5.90 23.09
N LEU A 345 -6.09 5.18 24.21
CA LEU A 345 -6.43 3.75 24.24
C LEU A 345 -7.95 3.65 24.39
N MET A 346 -8.65 3.24 23.32
CA MET A 346 -10.11 3.24 23.28
C MET A 346 -10.69 1.85 23.05
N VAL A 347 -11.75 1.53 23.79
CA VAL A 347 -12.61 0.37 23.54
C VAL A 347 -14.03 0.89 23.28
N GLY A 348 -14.46 0.82 22.02
CA GLY A 348 -15.69 1.49 21.59
C GLY A 348 -15.56 3.01 21.76
N THR A 349 -16.36 3.58 22.66
CA THR A 349 -16.32 5.03 23.01
C THR A 349 -15.60 5.32 24.31
N ASP A 350 -15.20 4.30 25.07
CA ASP A 350 -14.56 4.47 26.37
C ASP A 350 -13.04 4.57 26.24
N ILE A 351 -12.47 5.59 26.89
CA ILE A 351 -11.03 5.81 26.98
C ILE A 351 -10.54 5.03 28.21
N VAL A 352 -9.75 3.98 28.00
CA VAL A 352 -9.16 3.18 29.09
C VAL A 352 -7.80 3.72 29.51
N GLY A 353 -7.14 4.50 28.65
CA GLY A 353 -5.82 5.03 28.91
C GLY A 353 -5.26 5.85 27.76
N VAL A 354 -3.96 6.12 27.81
CA VAL A 354 -3.20 6.86 26.79
C VAL A 354 -1.87 6.17 26.57
N LEU A 355 -1.52 5.95 25.30
CA LEU A 355 -0.19 5.58 24.85
C LEU A 355 0.57 6.86 24.53
N ASP A 356 1.67 7.08 25.24
CA ASP A 356 2.57 8.21 25.08
C ASP A 356 3.86 7.75 24.39
N VAL A 357 4.27 8.42 23.32
CA VAL A 357 5.46 8.11 22.52
C VAL A 357 6.24 9.39 22.29
N GLN A 358 7.54 9.38 22.61
CA GLN A 358 8.40 10.56 22.52
C GLN A 358 9.68 10.25 21.75
N SER A 359 10.19 11.25 21.03
CA SER A 359 11.39 11.17 20.21
C SER A 359 12.42 12.24 20.59
N LYS A 360 13.71 11.94 20.33
CA LYS A 360 14.81 12.92 20.43
C LYS A 360 14.92 13.83 19.22
N GLN A 361 14.19 13.53 18.15
CA GLN A 361 14.18 14.33 16.93
C GLN A 361 12.98 15.27 16.96
N GLU A 362 13.19 16.51 16.52
CA GLU A 362 12.10 17.43 16.20
C GLU A 362 11.31 16.90 15.00
N ALA A 363 10.00 17.13 15.00
CA ALA A 363 9.07 16.73 13.95
C ALA A 363 9.15 15.26 13.52
N ALA A 364 9.40 14.35 14.48
CA ALA A 364 9.60 12.93 14.20
C ALA A 364 8.32 12.16 13.78
N PHE A 365 7.15 12.79 13.90
CA PHE A 365 5.86 12.14 13.67
C PHE A 365 5.08 12.86 12.58
N THR A 366 4.68 12.14 11.53
CA THR A 366 3.76 12.65 10.51
C THR A 366 2.29 12.33 10.87
N GLU A 367 1.34 12.96 10.18
CA GLU A 367 -0.09 12.57 10.30
C GLU A 367 -0.31 11.11 9.89
N GLU A 368 0.42 10.65 8.88
CA GLU A 368 0.31 9.28 8.39
C GLU A 368 0.86 8.27 9.41
N ASP A 369 1.95 8.58 10.11
CA ASP A 369 2.44 7.79 11.23
C ASP A 369 1.40 7.73 12.36
N THR A 370 0.77 8.86 12.65
CA THR A 370 -0.26 8.93 13.69
C THR A 370 -1.42 7.98 13.39
N ASP A 371 -1.86 7.89 12.13
CA ASP A 371 -2.92 6.97 11.72
C ASP A 371 -2.53 5.49 11.83
N VAL A 372 -1.27 5.18 11.55
CA VAL A 372 -0.71 3.85 11.76
C VAL A 372 -0.69 3.47 13.23
N PHE A 373 -0.16 4.36 14.08
CA PHE A 373 -0.05 4.09 15.51
C PHE A 373 -1.41 4.10 16.23
N LYS A 374 -2.45 4.76 15.69
CA LYS A 374 -3.83 4.60 16.17
C LYS A 374 -4.30 3.14 16.09
N VAL A 375 -3.93 2.41 15.03
CA VAL A 375 -4.29 0.98 14.91
C VAL A 375 -3.65 0.19 16.05
N LEU A 376 -2.37 0.45 16.33
CA LEU A 376 -1.66 -0.18 17.43
C LEU A 376 -2.26 0.19 18.80
N ALA A 377 -2.58 1.46 19.02
CA ALA A 377 -3.22 1.95 20.24
C ALA A 377 -4.58 1.25 20.49
N ASN A 378 -5.38 1.03 19.44
CA ASN A 378 -6.63 0.28 19.55
C ASN A 378 -6.38 -1.19 19.92
N SER A 379 -5.41 -1.87 19.31
CA SER A 379 -5.03 -3.24 19.71
C SER A 379 -4.59 -3.32 21.18
N VAL A 380 -3.78 -2.36 21.62
CA VAL A 380 -3.33 -2.26 23.01
C VAL A 380 -4.52 -2.04 23.95
N ALA A 381 -5.45 -1.16 23.61
CA ALA A 381 -6.65 -0.89 24.41
C ALA A 381 -7.50 -2.17 24.60
N VAL A 382 -7.73 -2.91 23.52
CA VAL A 382 -8.48 -4.18 23.55
C VAL A 382 -7.77 -5.22 24.43
N ALA A 383 -6.44 -5.34 24.33
CA ALA A 383 -5.68 -6.29 25.13
C ALA A 383 -5.69 -5.94 26.63
N VAL A 384 -5.58 -4.65 26.97
CA VAL A 384 -5.69 -4.15 28.34
C VAL A 384 -7.07 -4.48 28.92
N GLU A 385 -8.14 -4.19 28.16
CA GLU A 385 -9.50 -4.45 28.62
C GLU A 385 -9.79 -5.95 28.76
N ASN A 386 -9.35 -6.77 27.81
CA ASN A 386 -9.49 -8.23 27.90
C ASN A 386 -8.80 -8.80 29.15
N THR A 387 -7.63 -8.28 29.49
CA THR A 387 -6.88 -8.71 30.67
C THR A 387 -7.60 -8.27 31.95
N ARG A 388 -8.06 -7.02 32.00
CA ARG A 388 -8.85 -6.49 33.12
C ARG A 388 -10.12 -7.30 33.38
N LEU A 389 -10.88 -7.61 32.32
CA LEU A 389 -12.09 -8.42 32.40
C LEU A 389 -11.81 -9.85 32.85
N LEU A 390 -10.69 -10.44 32.41
CA LEU A 390 -10.28 -11.77 32.84
C LEU A 390 -9.95 -11.81 34.35
N ASP A 391 -9.24 -10.80 34.84
CA ASP A 391 -8.91 -10.68 36.26
C ASP A 391 -10.15 -10.45 37.13
N GLU A 392 -11.06 -9.57 36.68
CA GLU A 392 -12.35 -9.34 37.33
C GLU A 392 -13.19 -10.63 37.39
N SER A 393 -13.28 -11.37 36.29
CA SER A 393 -14.00 -12.64 36.24
C SER A 393 -13.40 -13.70 37.18
N ARG A 394 -12.06 -13.74 37.31
CA ARG A 394 -11.38 -14.66 38.22
C ARG A 394 -11.60 -14.28 39.68
N ALA A 395 -11.51 -13.00 39.99
CA ALA A 395 -11.77 -12.50 41.34
C ALA A 395 -13.21 -12.79 41.77
N ALA A 396 -14.19 -12.52 40.90
CA ALA A 396 -15.59 -12.83 41.15
C ALA A 396 -15.83 -14.34 41.34
N LEU A 397 -15.17 -15.19 40.53
CA LEU A 397 -15.27 -16.64 40.71
C LEU A 397 -14.69 -17.11 42.05
N ALA A 398 -13.55 -16.57 42.46
CA ALA A 398 -12.93 -16.88 43.75
C ALA A 398 -13.84 -16.46 44.91
N GLU A 399 -14.42 -15.26 44.85
CA GLU A 399 -15.37 -14.78 45.87
C GLU A 399 -16.61 -15.69 45.98
N VAL A 400 -17.19 -16.08 44.86
CA VAL A 400 -18.33 -17.01 44.83
C VAL A 400 -17.96 -18.38 45.41
N GLN A 401 -16.75 -18.88 45.12
CA GLN A 401 -16.25 -20.14 45.67
C GLN A 401 -16.05 -20.05 47.19
N ASP A 402 -15.52 -18.94 47.69
CA ASP A 402 -15.31 -18.69 49.12
C ASP A 402 -16.63 -18.64 49.88
N ILE A 403 -17.60 -17.88 49.37
CA ILE A 403 -18.96 -17.82 49.94
C ILE A 403 -19.61 -19.21 49.93
N SER A 404 -19.47 -19.97 48.83
CA SER A 404 -20.04 -21.32 48.75
C SER A 404 -19.42 -22.26 49.78
N ARG A 405 -18.09 -22.22 49.99
CA ARG A 405 -17.41 -23.06 50.98
C ARG A 405 -17.85 -22.70 52.40
N GLU A 406 -17.92 -21.40 52.71
CA GLU A 406 -18.38 -20.94 54.02
C GLU A 406 -19.83 -21.37 54.29
N TYR A 407 -20.70 -21.24 53.28
CA TYR A 407 -22.09 -21.69 53.36
C TYR A 407 -22.21 -23.19 53.66
N ILE A 408 -21.48 -24.04 52.92
CA ILE A 408 -21.48 -25.51 53.13
C ILE A 408 -20.99 -25.83 54.54
N ARG A 409 -19.85 -25.27 54.96
CA ARG A 409 -19.29 -25.50 56.29
C ARG A 409 -20.28 -25.13 57.39
N ARG A 410 -20.88 -23.93 57.31
CA ARG A 410 -21.83 -23.43 58.30
C ARG A 410 -23.06 -24.31 58.40
N GLU A 411 -23.64 -24.70 57.26
CA GLU A 411 -24.89 -25.44 57.23
C GLU A 411 -24.73 -26.89 57.70
N TRP A 412 -23.67 -27.57 57.27
CA TRP A 412 -23.36 -28.93 57.73
C TRP A 412 -22.93 -28.96 59.19
N SER A 413 -22.25 -27.91 59.69
CA SER A 413 -21.93 -27.77 61.12
C SER A 413 -23.19 -27.55 61.96
N ARG A 414 -24.15 -26.74 61.49
CA ARG A 414 -25.44 -26.54 62.17
C ARG A 414 -26.22 -27.84 62.30
N ILE A 415 -26.35 -28.59 61.21
CA ILE A 415 -27.06 -29.88 61.20
C ILE A 415 -26.38 -30.89 62.12
N ALA A 416 -25.05 -30.91 62.11
CA ALA A 416 -24.25 -31.71 63.02
C ALA A 416 -24.62 -31.39 64.48
N THR A 417 -24.68 -30.12 64.87
CA THR A 417 -25.01 -29.72 66.24
C THR A 417 -26.48 -30.00 66.61
N GLU A 418 -27.43 -29.74 65.71
CA GLU A 418 -28.87 -29.88 65.99
C GLU A 418 -29.36 -31.33 66.09
N LYS A 419 -28.76 -32.26 65.34
CA LYS A 419 -29.19 -33.66 65.29
C LYS A 419 -28.40 -34.58 66.23
N GLU A 420 -27.71 -34.04 67.24
CA GLU A 420 -26.87 -34.78 68.20
C GLU A 420 -26.05 -35.88 67.51
N GLN A 421 -25.07 -35.48 66.68
CA GLN A 421 -24.39 -36.36 65.72
C GLN A 421 -24.18 -37.80 66.20
N VAL A 422 -24.74 -38.74 65.43
CA VAL A 422 -24.45 -40.16 65.56
C VAL A 422 -23.64 -40.61 64.35
N ALA A 423 -22.36 -40.93 64.57
CA ALA A 423 -21.55 -41.63 63.59
C ALA A 423 -22.07 -43.05 63.43
N TYR A 424 -22.05 -43.59 62.20
CA TYR A 424 -22.49 -44.95 61.94
C TYR A 424 -21.28 -45.86 61.80
N ARG A 425 -21.28 -46.98 62.51
CA ARG A 425 -20.25 -48.03 62.38
C ARG A 425 -20.92 -49.33 61.98
N TYR A 426 -20.44 -49.92 60.89
CA TYR A 426 -20.78 -51.29 60.54
C TYR A 426 -19.72 -52.24 61.09
N LYS A 427 -20.13 -53.27 61.85
CA LYS A 427 -19.25 -54.37 62.27
C LYS A 427 -20.05 -55.68 62.28
N THR A 428 -19.58 -56.66 61.51
CA THR A 428 -20.11 -58.05 61.53
C THR A 428 -21.63 -58.14 61.36
N GLY A 429 -22.19 -57.55 60.30
CA GLY A 429 -23.61 -57.63 59.97
C GLY A 429 -24.51 -56.60 60.65
N ASN A 430 -24.00 -55.85 61.65
CA ASN A 430 -24.79 -54.87 62.40
C ASN A 430 -24.27 -53.46 62.20
N VAL A 431 -25.20 -52.50 62.00
CA VAL A 431 -24.93 -51.06 62.02
C VAL A 431 -25.24 -50.53 63.42
N THR A 432 -24.26 -49.93 64.08
CA THR A 432 -24.43 -49.25 65.37
C THR A 432 -24.18 -47.75 65.21
N THR A 433 -24.87 -46.97 66.04
CA THR A 433 -24.70 -45.52 66.11
C THR A 433 -23.76 -45.17 67.26
N LEU A 434 -22.83 -44.25 67.03
CA LEU A 434 -21.80 -43.85 67.98
C LEU A 434 -21.87 -42.33 68.20
N PRO A 435 -21.81 -41.83 69.44
CA PRO A 435 -21.68 -40.40 69.66
C PRO A 435 -20.38 -39.90 69.00
N VAL A 436 -20.43 -38.72 68.38
CA VAL A 436 -19.24 -38.06 67.83
C VAL A 436 -18.44 -37.44 68.97
N THR A 437 -17.92 -38.26 69.88
CA THR A 437 -16.86 -37.88 70.82
C THR A 437 -15.53 -38.14 70.14
N ALA A 438 -14.88 -37.05 69.73
CA ALA A 438 -13.63 -37.05 68.98
C ALA A 438 -12.46 -37.56 69.81
N GLU A 439 -11.74 -38.58 69.32
CA GLU A 439 -10.42 -38.94 69.86
C GLU A 439 -9.55 -39.76 68.89
N HIS A 440 -9.59 -39.46 67.58
CA HIS A 440 -8.63 -40.02 66.61
C HIS A 440 -8.09 -38.89 65.74
N MET A 441 -6.78 -38.64 65.81
CA MET A 441 -6.08 -37.54 65.15
C MET A 441 -6.29 -37.57 63.63
N GLU A 442 -6.41 -38.76 63.04
CA GLU A 442 -6.54 -39.01 61.61
C GLU A 442 -7.93 -38.63 61.08
N THR A 443 -8.94 -38.70 61.94
CA THR A 443 -10.30 -38.22 61.65
C THR A 443 -10.34 -36.70 61.61
N GLN A 444 -9.50 -36.02 62.41
CA GLN A 444 -9.35 -34.57 62.36
C GLN A 444 -8.54 -34.11 61.15
N ILE A 445 -7.48 -34.83 60.77
CA ILE A 445 -6.67 -34.52 59.58
C ILE A 445 -7.53 -34.65 58.31
N ALA A 446 -8.25 -35.76 58.14
CA ALA A 446 -9.12 -35.94 56.98
C ALA A 446 -10.29 -34.92 56.95
N SER A 447 -10.83 -34.55 58.11
CA SER A 447 -11.96 -33.61 58.21
C SER A 447 -11.55 -32.13 58.05
N LYS A 448 -10.40 -31.71 58.60
CA LYS A 448 -9.95 -30.31 58.56
C LYS A 448 -9.08 -29.98 57.34
N GLU A 449 -8.23 -30.90 56.91
CA GLU A 449 -7.32 -30.68 55.78
C GLU A 449 -7.87 -31.24 54.47
N GLY A 450 -8.90 -32.10 54.54
CA GLY A 450 -9.48 -32.72 53.35
C GLY A 450 -8.53 -33.72 52.66
N ASN A 451 -7.54 -34.23 53.37
CA ASN A 451 -6.56 -35.17 52.83
C ASN A 451 -6.96 -36.63 53.13
N ILE A 452 -6.62 -37.54 52.23
CA ILE A 452 -6.77 -38.98 52.45
C ILE A 452 -5.65 -39.44 53.39
N VAL A 453 -6.00 -40.08 54.49
CA VAL A 453 -5.02 -40.58 55.47
C VAL A 453 -4.98 -42.10 55.40
N LYS A 454 -3.77 -42.64 55.23
CA LYS A 454 -3.49 -44.07 55.28
C LYS A 454 -2.72 -44.37 56.56
N LEU A 455 -3.22 -45.34 57.33
CA LEU A 455 -2.52 -45.89 58.48
C LEU A 455 -2.11 -47.32 58.16
N GLU A 456 -0.80 -47.57 58.20
CA GLU A 456 -0.22 -48.91 58.08
C GLU A 456 0.24 -49.36 59.49
N GLY A 457 -0.34 -50.43 60.02
CA GLY A 457 -0.11 -50.92 61.39
C GLY A 457 -0.90 -52.21 61.67
N GLU A 458 -1.00 -52.64 62.94
CA GLU A 458 -1.73 -53.87 63.33
C GLU A 458 -3.19 -53.87 62.84
N THR A 459 -3.79 -52.70 62.64
CA THR A 459 -5.08 -52.58 61.95
C THR A 459 -4.98 -51.51 60.86
N PRO A 460 -4.72 -51.89 59.58
CA PRO A 460 -4.61 -50.93 58.50
C PRO A 460 -5.92 -50.17 58.31
N GLU A 461 -5.84 -48.84 58.21
CA GLU A 461 -7.00 -47.96 58.06
C GLU A 461 -6.85 -46.99 56.91
N LEU A 462 -7.97 -46.75 56.23
CA LEU A 462 -8.12 -45.76 55.19
C LEU A 462 -9.20 -44.77 55.63
N VAL A 463 -8.80 -43.50 55.75
CA VAL A 463 -9.70 -42.40 56.10
C VAL A 463 -9.83 -41.50 54.89
N VAL A 464 -11.04 -41.42 54.33
CA VAL A 464 -11.34 -40.62 53.14
C VAL A 464 -12.36 -39.55 53.52
N PRO A 465 -12.10 -38.26 53.21
CA PRO A 465 -13.08 -37.21 53.44
C PRO A 465 -14.28 -37.34 52.51
N VAL A 466 -15.47 -37.13 53.07
CA VAL A 466 -16.71 -36.97 52.30
C VAL A 466 -16.81 -35.49 51.96
N LYS A 467 -16.45 -35.13 50.71
CA LYS A 467 -16.38 -33.74 50.26
C LYS A 467 -17.59 -33.35 49.41
N LEU A 468 -18.11 -32.16 49.65
CA LEU A 468 -19.08 -31.49 48.80
C LEU A 468 -18.47 -30.19 48.31
N ARG A 469 -18.20 -30.07 47.00
CA ARG A 469 -17.56 -28.89 46.38
C ARG A 469 -16.28 -28.47 47.12
N ASP A 470 -15.39 -29.44 47.31
CA ASP A 470 -14.10 -29.32 48.02
C ASP A 470 -14.15 -29.01 49.53
N GLU A 471 -15.33 -28.89 50.13
CA GLU A 471 -15.49 -28.78 51.57
C GLU A 471 -15.80 -30.14 52.20
N ALA A 472 -15.04 -30.55 53.21
CA ALA A 472 -15.27 -31.80 53.92
C ALA A 472 -16.48 -31.67 54.86
N ILE A 473 -17.54 -32.42 54.58
CA ILE A 473 -18.78 -32.45 55.38
C ILE A 473 -18.85 -33.69 56.28
N GLY A 474 -17.90 -34.61 56.14
CA GLY A 474 -17.80 -35.84 56.91
C GLY A 474 -16.56 -36.64 56.55
N VAL A 475 -16.43 -37.82 57.14
CA VAL A 475 -15.28 -38.71 56.97
C VAL A 475 -15.77 -40.16 56.91
N LEU A 476 -15.24 -40.90 55.94
CA LEU A 476 -15.43 -42.33 55.80
C LEU A 476 -14.17 -43.04 56.29
N ARG A 477 -14.30 -43.88 57.32
CA ARG A 477 -13.20 -44.64 57.89
C ARG A 477 -13.41 -46.12 57.60
N ILE A 478 -12.44 -46.73 56.94
CA ILE A 478 -12.43 -48.16 56.61
C ILE A 478 -11.26 -48.80 57.32
N ARG A 479 -11.52 -49.87 58.06
CA ARG A 479 -10.51 -50.68 58.75
C ARG A 479 -10.45 -52.06 58.11
N SER A 480 -9.24 -52.51 57.78
CA SER A 480 -9.00 -53.87 57.29
C SER A 480 -9.10 -54.89 58.43
N SER A 481 -9.64 -56.07 58.14
CA SER A 481 -9.56 -57.25 59.03
C SER A 481 -8.27 -58.04 58.84
N ASP A 482 -7.54 -57.78 57.76
CA ASP A 482 -6.22 -58.35 57.48
C ASP A 482 -5.15 -57.33 57.90
N GLU A 483 -4.34 -57.71 58.89
CA GLU A 483 -3.27 -56.90 59.49
C GLU A 483 -2.10 -56.66 58.51
N SER A 484 -2.02 -57.44 57.42
CA SER A 484 -1.00 -57.31 56.38
C SER A 484 -1.45 -56.49 55.16
N ARG A 485 -2.72 -56.04 55.14
CA ARG A 485 -3.29 -55.32 53.99
C ARG A 485 -2.60 -53.98 53.76
N LYS A 486 -2.16 -53.76 52.52
CA LYS A 486 -1.71 -52.46 52.02
C LYS A 486 -2.74 -51.86 51.08
N TRP A 487 -3.18 -50.63 51.36
CA TRP A 487 -4.15 -49.90 50.54
C TRP A 487 -3.54 -49.52 49.18
N GLN A 488 -4.03 -50.16 48.12
CA GLN A 488 -3.61 -49.88 46.75
C GLN A 488 -4.30 -48.63 46.19
N THR A 489 -3.84 -48.13 45.04
CA THR A 489 -4.45 -46.96 44.38
C THR A 489 -5.91 -47.23 44.02
N GLU A 490 -6.22 -48.44 43.56
CA GLU A 490 -7.58 -48.85 43.18
C GLU A 490 -8.53 -48.87 44.38
N ASP A 491 -8.05 -49.26 45.57
CA ASP A 491 -8.84 -49.20 46.81
C ASP A 491 -9.22 -47.76 47.14
N ILE A 492 -8.29 -46.82 46.96
CA ILE A 492 -8.49 -45.41 47.28
C ILE A 492 -9.48 -44.79 46.31
N GLU A 493 -9.31 -45.03 45.01
CA GLU A 493 -10.20 -44.52 43.97
C GLU A 493 -11.64 -45.02 44.17
N LEU A 494 -11.81 -46.30 44.52
CA LEU A 494 -13.12 -46.86 44.84
C LEU A 494 -13.76 -46.15 46.03
N VAL A 495 -13.01 -46.01 47.13
CA VAL A 495 -13.53 -45.43 48.37
C VAL A 495 -13.80 -43.93 48.20
N GLN A 496 -12.97 -43.23 47.43
CA GLN A 496 -13.20 -41.84 47.06
C GLN A 496 -14.47 -41.69 46.22
N ALA A 497 -14.69 -42.52 45.20
CA ALA A 497 -15.91 -42.49 44.40
C ALA A 497 -17.17 -42.77 45.25
N VAL A 498 -17.07 -43.65 46.24
CA VAL A 498 -18.15 -43.88 47.22
C VAL A 498 -18.35 -42.67 48.12
N ALA A 499 -17.29 -42.04 48.61
CA ALA A 499 -17.36 -40.84 49.43
C ALA A 499 -18.02 -39.67 48.67
N GLU A 500 -17.68 -39.47 47.40
CA GLU A 500 -18.28 -38.46 46.52
C GLU A 500 -19.78 -38.69 46.30
N ARG A 501 -20.18 -39.94 45.98
CA ARG A 501 -21.60 -40.29 45.85
C ARG A 501 -22.36 -40.14 47.16
N THR A 502 -21.70 -40.45 48.29
CA THR A 502 -22.28 -40.30 49.62
C THR A 502 -22.52 -38.83 49.94
N ALA A 503 -21.56 -37.94 49.64
CA ALA A 503 -21.70 -36.51 49.82
C ALA A 503 -22.91 -35.96 49.06
N LEU A 504 -23.06 -36.35 47.79
CA LEU A 504 -24.20 -35.92 46.96
C LEU A 504 -25.54 -36.46 47.49
N ALA A 505 -25.57 -37.73 47.91
CA ALA A 505 -26.78 -38.33 48.47
C ALA A 505 -27.19 -37.66 49.79
N MET A 506 -26.21 -37.32 50.64
CA MET A 506 -26.41 -36.59 51.88
C MET A 506 -26.97 -35.18 51.62
N GLU A 507 -26.43 -34.45 50.63
CA GLU A 507 -26.96 -33.14 50.24
C GLU A 507 -28.39 -33.23 49.71
N ASN A 508 -28.68 -34.21 48.85
CA ASN A 508 -30.04 -34.43 48.36
C ASN A 508 -31.03 -34.76 49.49
N ALA A 509 -30.63 -35.62 50.43
CA ALA A 509 -31.45 -35.95 51.59
C ALA A 509 -31.69 -34.73 52.48
N ARG A 510 -30.67 -33.89 52.68
CA ARG A 510 -30.77 -32.63 53.42
C ARG A 510 -31.75 -31.66 52.75
N LEU A 511 -31.61 -31.44 51.44
CA LEU A 511 -32.50 -30.57 50.67
C LEU A 511 -33.95 -31.06 50.70
N LEU A 512 -34.16 -32.38 50.66
CA LEU A 512 -35.49 -32.99 50.77
C LEU A 512 -36.10 -32.82 52.17
N ASP A 513 -35.31 -33.02 53.24
CA ASP A 513 -35.76 -32.80 54.64
C ASP A 513 -36.15 -31.33 54.84
N GLU A 514 -35.34 -30.39 54.36
CA GLU A 514 -35.63 -28.95 54.45
C GLU A 514 -36.90 -28.58 53.69
N THR A 515 -37.04 -29.07 52.45
CA THR A 515 -38.24 -28.83 51.63
C THR A 515 -39.49 -29.41 52.31
N SER A 516 -39.38 -30.60 52.89
CA SER A 516 -40.49 -31.26 53.60
C SER A 516 -40.89 -30.51 54.87
N ARG A 517 -39.92 -30.03 55.65
CA ARG A 517 -40.16 -29.20 56.85
C ARG A 517 -40.83 -27.88 56.48
N ARG A 518 -40.34 -27.20 55.44
CA ARG A 518 -40.90 -25.95 54.94
C ARG A 518 -42.35 -26.14 54.49
N ALA A 519 -42.62 -27.16 53.68
CA ALA A 519 -43.98 -27.49 53.23
C ALA A 519 -44.90 -27.86 54.41
N GLY A 520 -44.39 -28.60 55.40
CA GLY A 520 -45.12 -28.92 56.62
C GLY A 520 -45.51 -27.67 57.41
N ARG A 521 -44.57 -26.71 57.55
CA ARG A 521 -44.82 -25.44 58.23
C ARG A 521 -45.84 -24.58 57.50
N GLU A 522 -45.72 -24.46 56.18
CA GLU A 522 -46.67 -23.70 55.35
C GLU A 522 -48.08 -24.31 55.40
N ARG A 523 -48.19 -25.64 55.33
CA ARG A 523 -49.47 -26.36 55.49
C ARG A 523 -50.09 -26.06 56.86
N LEU A 524 -49.31 -26.17 57.93
CA LEU A 524 -49.78 -25.88 59.29
C LEU A 524 -50.30 -24.43 59.41
N VAL A 525 -49.57 -23.45 58.89
CA VAL A 525 -50.01 -22.04 58.90
C VAL A 525 -51.32 -21.87 58.11
N SER A 526 -51.45 -22.51 56.95
CA SER A 526 -52.67 -22.49 56.14
C SER A 526 -53.86 -23.12 56.87
N ASP A 527 -53.66 -24.27 57.52
CA ASP A 527 -54.70 -24.99 58.26
C ASP A 527 -55.21 -24.16 59.44
N ILE A 528 -54.30 -23.57 60.23
CA ILE A 528 -54.63 -22.68 61.35
C ILE A 528 -55.40 -21.46 60.83
N THR A 529 -54.93 -20.82 59.75
CA THR A 529 -55.59 -19.65 59.15
C THR A 529 -57.00 -19.98 58.65
N THR A 530 -57.18 -21.17 58.06
CA THR A 530 -58.49 -21.64 57.57
C THR A 530 -59.45 -21.85 58.73
N LYS A 531 -59.02 -22.49 59.82
CA LYS A 531 -59.83 -22.65 61.03
C LYS A 531 -60.23 -21.31 61.65
N ILE A 532 -59.31 -20.35 61.69
CA ILE A 532 -59.61 -18.99 62.16
C ILE A 532 -60.66 -18.31 61.27
N ARG A 533 -60.51 -18.39 59.94
CA ARG A 533 -61.45 -17.76 58.98
C ARG A 533 -62.86 -18.36 58.98
N ASN A 534 -62.99 -19.64 59.34
CA ASN A 534 -64.28 -20.32 59.39
C ASN A 534 -65.13 -19.92 60.62
N THR A 535 -64.57 -19.12 61.53
CA THR A 535 -65.26 -18.59 62.71
C THR A 535 -65.77 -17.17 62.43
N ASN A 536 -67.08 -16.92 62.58
CA ASN A 536 -67.73 -15.65 62.23
C ASN A 536 -67.79 -14.60 63.36
N ASP A 537 -67.11 -14.83 64.48
CA ASP A 537 -67.08 -13.91 65.63
C ASP A 537 -65.62 -13.57 66.04
N PRO A 538 -65.25 -12.29 66.17
CA PRO A 538 -63.87 -11.89 66.48
C PRO A 538 -63.31 -12.48 67.77
N GLN A 539 -64.13 -12.65 68.81
CA GLN A 539 -63.67 -13.22 70.08
C GLN A 539 -63.42 -14.72 69.95
N ALA A 540 -64.31 -15.44 69.26
CA ALA A 540 -64.13 -16.85 68.94
C ALA A 540 -62.93 -17.09 68.01
N MET A 541 -62.66 -16.20 67.04
CA MET A 541 -61.45 -16.27 66.19
C MET A 541 -60.16 -16.21 67.01
N ILE A 542 -60.08 -15.31 68.00
CA ILE A 542 -58.93 -15.17 68.89
C ILE A 542 -58.76 -16.44 69.72
N GLN A 543 -59.84 -17.01 70.24
CA GLN A 543 -59.80 -18.26 71.00
C GLN A 543 -59.32 -19.44 70.14
N THR A 544 -59.86 -19.60 68.93
CA THR A 544 -59.41 -20.62 67.97
C THR A 544 -57.93 -20.45 67.63
N ALA A 545 -57.47 -19.22 67.40
CA ALA A 545 -56.06 -18.94 67.13
C ALA A 545 -55.16 -19.35 68.31
N MET A 546 -55.55 -19.05 69.54
CA MET A 546 -54.78 -19.43 70.74
C MET A 546 -54.73 -20.95 70.96
N GLU A 547 -55.84 -21.65 70.78
CA GLU A 547 -55.91 -23.12 70.92
C GLU A 547 -55.05 -23.83 69.87
N GLU A 548 -55.16 -23.42 68.62
CA GLU A 548 -54.39 -23.97 67.51
C GLU A 548 -52.88 -23.67 67.67
N LEU A 549 -52.49 -22.46 68.07
CA LEU A 549 -51.09 -22.12 68.35
C LEU A 549 -50.53 -22.92 69.53
N LYS A 550 -51.32 -23.10 70.59
CA LYS A 550 -50.94 -23.90 71.75
C LYS A 550 -50.66 -25.34 71.35
N GLN A 551 -51.55 -25.96 70.57
CA GLN A 551 -51.37 -27.33 70.07
C GLN A 551 -50.20 -27.43 69.09
N ALA A 552 -50.13 -26.53 68.11
CA ALA A 552 -49.12 -26.54 67.06
C ALA A 552 -47.69 -26.40 67.60
N LEU A 553 -47.50 -25.58 68.64
CA LEU A 553 -46.18 -25.31 69.22
C LEU A 553 -45.87 -26.17 70.45
N GLY A 554 -46.83 -26.98 70.92
CA GLY A 554 -46.71 -27.68 72.20
C GLY A 554 -46.51 -26.73 73.39
N ALA A 555 -46.98 -25.48 73.28
CA ALA A 555 -46.74 -24.45 74.28
C ALA A 555 -47.60 -24.70 75.53
N SER A 556 -47.03 -24.41 76.71
CA SER A 556 -47.74 -24.54 77.98
C SER A 556 -48.84 -23.47 78.16
N SER A 557 -48.66 -22.28 77.58
CA SER A 557 -49.66 -21.21 77.53
C SER A 557 -49.42 -20.30 76.31
N VAL A 558 -50.50 -19.70 75.81
CA VAL A 558 -50.47 -18.68 74.74
C VAL A 558 -51.37 -17.53 75.20
N GLN A 559 -50.87 -16.29 75.10
CA GLN A 559 -51.61 -15.09 75.51
C GLN A 559 -51.59 -14.04 74.39
N ILE A 560 -52.74 -13.44 74.12
CA ILE A 560 -52.87 -12.29 73.21
C ILE A 560 -53.27 -11.08 74.06
N LEU A 561 -52.43 -10.04 74.05
CA LEU A 561 -52.65 -8.80 74.78
C LEU A 561 -53.06 -7.70 73.78
N PRO A 562 -54.35 -7.33 73.69
CA PRO A 562 -54.76 -6.20 72.88
C PRO A 562 -54.15 -4.91 73.47
N GLN A 563 -53.63 -4.05 72.59
CA GLN A 563 -53.05 -2.79 73.03
C GLN A 563 -54.17 -1.90 73.62
N PRO A 564 -54.05 -1.44 74.88
CA PRO A 564 -55.07 -0.60 75.48
C PRO A 564 -55.19 0.72 74.70
N ALA A 565 -56.42 1.17 74.47
CA ALA A 565 -56.66 2.48 73.86
C ALA A 565 -55.92 3.54 74.69
N GLN A 566 -55.02 4.28 74.04
CA GLN A 566 -54.34 5.39 74.71
C GLN A 566 -55.42 6.35 75.24
N PRO A 567 -55.40 6.72 76.55
CA PRO A 567 -56.33 7.72 77.04
C PRO A 567 -56.12 8.98 76.22
N ASN A 568 -57.21 9.48 75.62
CA ASN A 568 -57.28 10.72 74.85
C ASN A 568 -56.22 11.71 75.35
N GLN A 569 -55.17 11.93 74.57
CA GLN A 569 -54.42 13.18 74.69
C GLN A 569 -55.47 14.26 74.48
N LYS A 570 -55.89 14.90 75.58
CA LYS A 570 -56.54 16.20 75.53
C LYS A 570 -55.64 17.02 74.60
N LYS A 571 -56.10 17.27 73.39
CA LYS A 571 -55.59 18.35 72.55
C LYS A 571 -55.71 19.59 73.42
N THR A 572 -54.63 19.96 74.10
CA THR A 572 -54.40 21.32 74.53
C THR A 572 -54.43 22.12 73.24
N PHE A 573 -55.61 22.68 72.94
CA PHE A 573 -55.72 23.80 72.04
C PHE A 573 -54.68 24.82 72.52
N GLY A 574 -53.60 24.96 71.75
CA GLY A 574 -52.70 26.08 71.90
C GLY A 574 -53.53 27.34 71.81
N LYS A 575 -53.46 28.17 72.85
CA LYS A 575 -53.85 29.57 72.74
C LYS A 575 -53.07 30.18 71.57
N PRO A 576 -53.72 30.95 70.68
CA PRO A 576 -53.01 31.67 69.64
C PRO A 576 -52.12 32.71 70.32
N THR A 577 -50.80 32.56 70.17
CA THR A 577 -49.84 33.63 70.45
C THR A 577 -50.01 34.70 69.38
N ALA A 578 -50.69 35.78 69.77
CA ALA A 578 -50.54 37.06 69.12
C ALA A 578 -49.25 37.71 69.62
N ASP A 579 -48.27 37.90 68.73
CA ASP A 579 -47.38 39.08 68.73
C ASP A 579 -46.73 39.14 67.33
N LYS A 580 -47.14 40.11 66.51
CA LYS A 580 -46.53 41.44 66.31
C LYS A 580 -45.41 41.42 65.27
N THR A 581 -45.78 41.96 64.10
CA THR A 581 -45.09 43.05 63.40
C THR A 581 -43.64 43.32 63.81
N VAL A 582 -42.70 43.17 62.87
CA VAL A 582 -41.74 44.23 62.52
C VAL A 582 -41.49 44.18 61.02
N ALA A 583 -41.75 45.32 60.37
CA ALA A 583 -41.30 45.66 59.03
C ALA A 583 -39.82 46.08 59.06
N GLY A 584 -39.09 45.76 58.00
CA GLY A 584 -37.70 46.16 57.78
C GLY A 584 -37.10 45.39 56.63
#